data_AF-A0A1E5PEW3-F1
#
_entry.id   AF-A0A1E5PEW3-F1
#
_cell.length_a   1.000
_cell.length_b   1.000
_cell.length_c   1.000
_cell.angle_alpha   90.00
_cell.angle_beta   90.00
_cell.angle_gamma   90.00
#
_symmetry.space_group_name_H-M   'P 1'
#
loop_
_entity.id
_entity.type
_entity.pdbx_description
1 polymer ?
#
loop_
_entity_poly.entity_id
_entity_poly.type
_entity_poly.pdbx_seq_one_letter_code
_entity_poly.pdbx_strand_id
1 'polypeptide(L)'
;MGSGLERLAVIPLEAEEARNPALTGAKAANLARAAAAGLPVLPGFALMPVEAAAGVPHGEAALRAAWRELTGEEGRPLVVRSSSAVEDTSDSSMAGLFASVLDVRGWESFTDAMRTVLGSARRGESSAGPRAGGAGAGEPAGGMAVLVQPMLRTSVGGVMFGADPVAGRRDRILVSVVRGGPDRQLSGATQGVRYQLTRHGRLASIEPRELRRRRLLGRRRIWRLVRLARRAERILGGP
;
A
#
# COMPACT_ATOMS: atom_id res chain seq x y z
N MET A 1 9.07 23.98 -20.53
CA MET A 1 8.96 23.32 -19.22
C MET A 1 8.97 21.82 -19.46
N GLY A 2 10.14 21.17 -19.39
CA GLY A 2 10.25 19.73 -19.61
C GLY A 2 9.38 18.99 -18.61
N SER A 3 8.52 18.08 -19.08
CA SER A 3 7.59 17.35 -18.23
C SER A 3 8.42 16.62 -17.17
N GLY A 4 8.09 16.77 -15.88
CA GLY A 4 8.80 16.05 -14.81
C GLY A 4 8.74 14.52 -14.95
N LEU A 5 7.96 14.03 -15.92
CA LEU A 5 7.83 12.63 -16.31
C LEU A 5 9.11 12.07 -16.93
N GLU A 6 9.90 12.88 -17.63
CA GLU A 6 11.14 12.43 -18.28
C GLU A 6 12.19 11.90 -17.29
N ARG A 7 12.11 12.35 -16.03
CA ARG A 7 13.01 11.93 -14.95
C ARG A 7 12.42 10.87 -14.04
N LEU A 8 11.33 10.21 -14.44
CA LEU A 8 10.73 9.13 -13.65
C LEU A 8 11.12 7.78 -14.22
N ALA A 9 11.81 6.98 -13.40
CA ALA A 9 12.03 5.56 -13.64
C ALA A 9 10.79 4.75 -13.23
N VAL A 10 10.52 3.67 -13.95
CA VAL A 10 9.38 2.78 -13.76
C VAL A 10 9.87 1.40 -13.37
N ILE A 11 9.54 0.97 -12.15
CA ILE A 11 9.94 -0.34 -11.62
C ILE A 11 8.68 -1.20 -11.41
N PRO A 12 8.44 -2.23 -12.24
CA PRO A 12 7.36 -3.20 -12.02
C PRO A 12 7.50 -3.89 -10.66
N LEU A 13 6.38 -4.18 -9.97
CA LEU A 13 6.40 -4.85 -8.66
C LEU A 13 6.97 -6.28 -8.72
N GLU A 14 6.99 -6.87 -9.90
CA GLU A 14 7.56 -8.18 -10.19
C GLU A 14 9.10 -8.16 -10.24
N ALA A 15 9.69 -6.98 -10.47
CA ALA A 15 11.14 -6.80 -10.55
C ALA A 15 11.83 -7.04 -9.20
N GLU A 16 13.11 -7.41 -9.23
CA GLU A 16 13.87 -7.66 -8.01
C GLU A 16 14.16 -6.35 -7.25
N GLU A 17 14.45 -5.29 -8.00
CA GLU A 17 14.70 -3.93 -7.54
C GLU A 17 13.52 -3.39 -6.74
N ALA A 18 12.29 -3.77 -7.12
CA ALA A 18 11.07 -3.37 -6.42
C ALA A 18 11.03 -3.83 -4.97
N ARG A 19 11.87 -4.78 -4.56
CA ARG A 19 11.93 -5.32 -3.18
C ARG A 19 12.84 -4.50 -2.27
N ASN A 20 13.53 -3.49 -2.81
CA ASN A 20 14.42 -2.62 -2.07
C ASN A 20 13.65 -1.41 -1.50
N PRO A 21 13.41 -1.33 -0.18
CA PRO A 21 12.65 -0.23 0.43
C PRO A 21 13.38 1.11 0.36
N ALA A 22 14.71 1.13 0.23
CA ALA A 22 15.47 2.36 0.01
C ALA A 22 15.24 2.93 -1.40
N LEU A 23 14.78 2.08 -2.33
CA LEU A 23 14.52 2.43 -3.72
C LEU A 23 13.04 2.79 -3.91
N THR A 24 12.13 1.84 -3.63
CA THR A 24 10.70 1.99 -3.94
C THR A 24 9.83 2.39 -2.75
N GLY A 25 10.43 2.65 -1.59
CA GLY A 25 9.73 2.84 -0.33
C GLY A 25 9.15 1.53 0.24
N ALA A 26 8.73 1.59 1.51
CA ALA A 26 8.35 0.42 2.29
C ALA A 26 7.12 -0.32 1.73
N LYS A 27 6.08 0.43 1.31
CA LYS A 27 4.84 -0.18 0.80
C LYS A 27 5.08 -0.97 -0.48
N ALA A 28 5.72 -0.37 -1.48
CA ALA A 28 6.01 -1.06 -2.73
C ALA A 28 6.96 -2.24 -2.50
N ALA A 29 7.98 -2.08 -1.66
CA ALA A 29 8.91 -3.16 -1.33
C ALA A 29 8.24 -4.36 -0.64
N ASN A 30 7.37 -4.10 0.34
CA ASN A 30 6.64 -5.16 1.02
C ASN A 30 5.63 -5.85 0.07
N LEU A 31 5.00 -5.12 -0.84
CA LEU A 31 4.12 -5.70 -1.87
C LEU A 31 4.91 -6.56 -2.86
N ALA A 32 6.06 -6.10 -3.35
CA ALA A 32 6.93 -6.85 -4.25
C ALA A 32 7.44 -8.15 -3.60
N ARG A 33 7.89 -8.08 -2.33
CA ARG A 33 8.30 -9.27 -1.54
C ARG A 33 7.14 -10.25 -1.36
N ALA A 34 5.95 -9.75 -1.03
CA ALA A 34 4.75 -10.56 -0.87
C ALA A 34 4.35 -11.25 -2.20
N ALA A 35 4.41 -10.53 -3.32
CA ALA A 35 4.12 -11.04 -4.65
C ALA A 35 5.11 -12.15 -5.05
N ALA A 36 6.42 -11.91 -4.87
CA ALA A 36 7.47 -12.89 -5.14
C ALA A 36 7.32 -14.18 -4.32
N ALA A 37 6.76 -14.09 -3.11
CA ALA A 37 6.46 -15.23 -2.25
C ALA A 37 5.08 -15.88 -2.50
N GLY A 38 4.39 -15.48 -3.58
CA GLY A 38 3.12 -16.05 -4.02
C GLY A 38 1.92 -15.69 -3.13
N LEU A 39 1.95 -14.52 -2.50
CA LEU A 39 0.74 -13.92 -1.92
C LEU A 39 -0.08 -13.23 -3.04
N PRO A 40 -1.41 -13.17 -2.90
CA PRO A 40 -2.29 -12.57 -3.91
C PRO A 40 -2.21 -11.04 -3.85
N VAL A 41 -1.12 -10.51 -4.41
CA VAL A 41 -0.85 -9.07 -4.53
C VAL A 41 -1.32 -8.60 -5.91
N LEU A 42 -1.83 -7.36 -5.97
CA LEU A 42 -2.18 -6.75 -7.25
C LEU A 42 -0.92 -6.41 -8.04
N PRO A 43 -0.95 -6.56 -9.38
CA PRO A 43 0.13 -6.03 -10.21
C PRO A 43 0.23 -4.52 -10.03
N GLY A 44 1.37 -3.97 -10.41
CA GLY A 44 1.62 -2.55 -10.27
C GLY A 44 3.06 -2.19 -10.57
N PHE A 45 3.38 -0.91 -10.43
CA PHE A 45 4.75 -0.43 -10.52
C PHE A 45 4.98 0.69 -9.52
N ALA A 46 6.26 0.90 -9.17
CA ALA A 46 6.74 2.05 -8.43
C ALA A 46 7.40 3.04 -9.37
N LEU A 47 7.23 4.33 -9.09
CA LEU A 47 7.89 5.43 -9.77
C LEU A 47 8.85 6.13 -8.83
N MET A 48 9.98 6.55 -9.38
CA MET A 48 10.99 7.27 -8.62
C MET A 48 11.88 8.12 -9.52
N PRO A 49 12.64 9.07 -8.95
CA PRO A 49 13.64 9.82 -9.71
C PRO A 49 14.64 8.87 -10.40
N VAL A 50 14.90 9.09 -11.69
CA VAL A 50 15.81 8.26 -12.51
C VAL A 50 17.22 8.20 -11.93
N GLU A 51 17.64 9.25 -11.22
CA GLU A 51 18.94 9.35 -10.57
C GLU A 51 19.14 8.29 -9.48
N ALA A 52 18.04 7.82 -8.87
CA ALA A 52 18.06 6.79 -7.85
C ALA A 52 17.95 5.37 -8.42
N ALA A 53 17.67 5.21 -9.73
CA ALA A 53 17.37 3.93 -10.38
C ALA A 53 18.09 3.79 -11.73
N ALA A 54 19.43 3.73 -11.68
CA ALA A 54 20.26 3.59 -12.88
C ALA A 54 19.92 2.30 -13.65
N GLY A 55 19.79 2.40 -14.98
CA GLY A 55 19.49 1.26 -15.86
C GLY A 55 18.01 0.85 -15.92
N VAL A 56 17.13 1.49 -15.14
CA VAL A 56 15.69 1.25 -15.19
C VAL A 56 15.05 2.05 -16.34
N PRO A 57 14.05 1.48 -17.07
CA PRO A 57 13.27 2.22 -18.04
C PRO A 57 12.65 3.48 -17.43
N HIS A 58 12.84 4.61 -18.10
CA HIS A 58 12.37 5.92 -17.61
C HIS A 58 11.76 6.75 -18.74
N GLY A 59 11.13 7.84 -18.33
CA GLY A 59 10.54 8.83 -19.23
C GLY A 59 9.12 8.53 -19.66
N GLU A 60 8.53 9.43 -20.44
CA GLU A 60 7.10 9.38 -20.77
C GLU A 60 6.71 8.09 -21.51
N ALA A 61 7.59 7.59 -22.39
CA ALA A 61 7.33 6.36 -23.14
C ALA A 61 7.21 5.13 -22.22
N ALA A 62 8.17 4.95 -21.29
CA ALA A 62 8.15 3.86 -20.32
C ALA A 62 6.92 3.95 -19.40
N LEU A 63 6.62 5.17 -18.94
CA LEU A 63 5.47 5.42 -18.08
C LEU A 63 4.14 5.15 -18.79
N ARG A 64 3.98 5.57 -20.05
CA ARG A 64 2.80 5.27 -20.87
C ARG A 64 2.64 3.78 -21.10
N ALA A 65 3.74 3.05 -21.35
CA ALA A 65 3.69 1.60 -21.53
C ALA A 65 3.16 0.91 -20.27
N ALA A 66 3.74 1.20 -19.10
CA ALA A 66 3.30 0.63 -17.83
C ALA A 66 1.86 1.05 -17.45
N TRP A 67 1.48 2.30 -17.73
CA TRP A 67 0.11 2.77 -17.53
C TRP A 67 -0.90 2.02 -18.42
N ARG A 68 -0.58 1.80 -19.70
CA ARG A 68 -1.44 1.03 -20.63
C ARG A 68 -1.57 -0.42 -20.19
N GLU A 69 -0.49 -1.03 -19.71
CA GLU A 69 -0.51 -2.40 -19.21
C GLU A 69 -1.47 -2.56 -18.02
N LEU A 70 -1.45 -1.63 -17.07
CA LEU A 70 -2.35 -1.70 -15.91
C LEU A 70 -3.81 -1.33 -16.21
N THR A 71 -4.02 -0.37 -17.13
CA THR A 71 -5.38 0.08 -17.50
C THR A 71 -6.07 -0.87 -18.47
N GLY A 72 -5.32 -1.52 -19.36
CA GLY A 72 -5.86 -2.33 -20.44
C GLY A 72 -6.74 -1.54 -21.41
N GLU A 73 -7.34 -2.23 -22.37
CA GLU A 73 -8.19 -1.59 -23.40
C GLU A 73 -9.45 -0.94 -22.81
N GLU A 74 -9.98 -1.50 -21.74
CA GLU A 74 -11.20 -1.01 -21.07
C GLU A 74 -10.96 0.24 -20.20
N GLY A 75 -9.71 0.71 -20.06
CA GLY A 75 -9.40 1.89 -19.26
C GLY A 75 -9.70 1.70 -17.76
N ARG A 76 -9.27 0.56 -17.20
CA ARG A 76 -9.45 0.22 -15.79
C ARG A 76 -8.92 1.35 -14.89
N PRO A 77 -9.68 1.80 -13.88
CA PRO A 77 -9.22 2.83 -12.96
C PRO A 77 -7.99 2.38 -12.17
N LEU A 78 -7.13 3.33 -11.84
CA LEU A 78 -5.92 3.11 -11.04
C LEU A 78 -6.06 3.77 -9.65
N VAL A 79 -5.17 3.36 -8.75
CA VAL A 79 -4.90 4.01 -7.48
C VAL A 79 -3.43 4.41 -7.44
N VAL A 80 -3.17 5.67 -7.08
CA VAL A 80 -1.82 6.25 -7.02
C VAL A 80 -1.52 6.61 -5.57
N ARG A 81 -0.47 6.02 -5.00
CA ARG A 81 -0.17 6.05 -3.57
C ARG A 81 1.28 6.45 -3.35
N SER A 82 1.50 7.21 -2.30
CA SER A 82 2.84 7.45 -1.77
C SER A 82 3.42 6.18 -1.15
N SER A 83 4.72 5.97 -1.37
CA SER A 83 5.53 4.90 -0.81
C SER A 83 6.87 5.49 -0.36
N SER A 84 6.99 5.79 0.93
CA SER A 84 8.23 6.35 1.50
C SER A 84 9.08 5.26 2.15
N ALA A 85 10.40 5.46 2.19
CA ALA A 85 11.33 4.58 2.89
C ALA A 85 11.20 4.68 4.43
N VAL A 86 10.68 5.80 4.94
CA VAL A 86 10.65 6.13 6.38
C VAL A 86 9.28 5.81 7.03
N GLU A 87 8.33 5.23 6.29
CA GLU A 87 6.97 4.97 6.82
C GLU A 87 6.91 3.90 7.92
N ASP A 88 7.92 3.04 8.06
CA ASP A 88 7.91 1.89 8.98
C ASP A 88 8.83 2.04 10.22
N THR A 89 9.41 3.22 10.48
CA THR A 89 10.11 3.45 11.76
C THR A 89 9.11 3.60 12.90
N SER A 90 9.28 2.79 13.94
CA SER A 90 8.37 2.51 15.06
C SER A 90 7.92 3.68 15.94
N ASP A 91 8.28 4.93 15.62
CA ASP A 91 7.99 6.12 16.44
C ASP A 91 7.14 7.20 15.75
N SER A 92 6.55 6.93 14.59
CA SER A 92 5.64 7.90 13.98
C SER A 92 4.47 7.22 13.29
N SER A 93 3.30 7.25 13.92
CA SER A 93 2.03 7.12 13.24
C SER A 93 1.85 8.30 12.27
N MET A 94 2.49 8.23 11.10
CA MET A 94 2.34 9.17 9.98
C MET A 94 1.01 8.97 9.24
N ALA A 95 -0.05 8.64 9.99
CA ALA A 95 -1.39 8.55 9.45
C ALA A 95 -1.87 9.96 9.07
N GLY A 96 -1.94 10.24 7.76
CA GLY A 96 -2.50 11.48 7.22
C GLY A 96 -1.51 12.41 6.49
N LEU A 97 -0.20 12.13 6.50
CA LEU A 97 0.79 12.98 5.80
C LEU A 97 0.95 12.63 4.31
N PHE A 98 0.55 11.43 3.93
CA PHE A 98 0.86 10.82 2.65
C PHE A 98 -0.39 10.68 1.78
N ALA A 99 -0.41 11.35 0.62
CA ALA A 99 -1.58 11.36 -0.26
C ALA A 99 -1.76 10.02 -0.99
N SER A 100 -3.02 9.60 -1.13
CA SER A 100 -3.46 8.57 -2.05
C SER A 100 -4.59 9.12 -2.91
N VAL A 101 -4.50 8.97 -4.22
CA VAL A 101 -5.53 9.40 -5.17
C VAL A 101 -6.19 8.14 -5.74
N LEU A 102 -7.52 8.05 -5.58
CA LEU A 102 -8.32 6.90 -5.94
C LEU A 102 -9.09 7.14 -7.25
N ASP A 103 -9.57 6.05 -7.87
CA ASP A 103 -10.39 6.07 -9.10
C ASP A 103 -9.81 6.92 -10.24
N VAL A 104 -8.50 6.84 -10.44
CA VAL A 104 -7.76 7.61 -11.45
C VAL A 104 -8.01 7.00 -12.84
N ARG A 105 -8.56 7.79 -13.76
CA ARG A 105 -8.97 7.34 -15.10
C ARG A 105 -8.37 8.22 -16.18
N GLY A 106 -7.86 7.60 -17.25
CA GLY A 106 -7.23 8.32 -18.34
C GLY A 106 -5.82 8.81 -18.01
N TRP A 107 -5.09 9.19 -19.05
CA TRP A 107 -3.69 9.60 -18.95
C TRP A 107 -3.51 10.92 -18.20
N GLU A 108 -4.35 11.92 -18.49
CA GLU A 108 -4.24 13.26 -17.90
C GLU A 108 -4.44 13.21 -16.38
N SER A 109 -5.55 12.62 -15.92
CA SER A 109 -5.81 12.45 -14.48
C SER A 109 -4.75 11.58 -13.80
N PHE A 110 -4.16 10.62 -14.51
CA PHE A 110 -3.02 9.87 -13.99
C PHE A 110 -1.81 10.77 -13.75
N THR A 111 -1.45 11.62 -14.70
CA THR A 111 -0.33 12.54 -14.52
C THR A 111 -0.57 13.54 -13.37
N ASP A 112 -1.81 14.02 -13.21
CA ASP A 112 -2.20 14.93 -12.12
C ASP A 112 -2.20 14.24 -10.75
N ALA A 113 -2.65 12.98 -10.69
CA ALA A 113 -2.60 12.17 -9.49
C ALA A 113 -1.15 11.97 -9.01
N MET A 114 -0.22 11.68 -9.93
CA MET A 114 1.20 11.56 -9.57
C MET A 114 1.77 12.89 -9.08
N ARG A 115 1.49 14.01 -9.75
CA ARG A 115 1.92 15.34 -9.29
C ARG A 115 1.40 15.65 -7.89
N THR A 116 0.15 15.29 -7.62
CA THR A 116 -0.48 15.44 -6.29
C THR A 116 0.27 14.62 -5.24
N VAL A 117 0.55 13.34 -5.53
CA VAL A 117 1.26 12.45 -4.61
C VAL A 117 2.70 12.93 -4.39
N LEU A 118 3.46 13.21 -5.45
CA LEU A 118 4.82 13.75 -5.34
C LEU A 118 4.87 15.09 -4.60
N GLY A 119 3.86 15.95 -4.79
CA GLY A 119 3.71 17.20 -4.07
C GLY A 119 3.39 17.02 -2.58
N SER A 120 2.73 15.92 -2.20
CA SER A 120 2.44 15.61 -0.79
C SER A 120 3.70 15.24 0.00
N ALA A 121 4.69 14.58 -0.62
CA ALA A 121 5.99 14.30 0.01
C ALA A 121 6.69 15.57 0.46
N ARG A 122 6.78 16.56 -0.43
CA ARG A 122 7.47 17.82 -0.14
C ARG A 122 6.88 18.51 1.09
N ARG A 123 5.56 18.42 1.27
CA ARG A 123 4.86 18.98 2.43
C ARG A 123 5.08 18.15 3.69
N GLY A 124 5.02 16.82 3.59
CA GLY A 124 5.27 15.89 4.70
C GLY A 124 6.71 15.95 5.24
N GLU A 125 7.69 16.07 4.36
CA GLU A 125 9.11 16.28 4.68
C GLU A 125 9.32 17.63 5.38
N SER A 126 8.70 18.70 4.88
CA SER A 126 8.78 20.04 5.49
C SER A 126 8.11 20.11 6.87
N SER A 127 7.03 19.35 7.08
CA SER A 127 6.29 19.34 8.35
C SER A 127 6.90 18.42 9.42
N ALA A 128 7.74 17.46 9.03
CA ALA A 128 8.42 16.56 9.96
C ALA A 128 9.58 17.22 10.74
N GLY A 129 9.88 18.50 10.44
CA GLY A 129 10.95 19.29 11.06
C GLY A 129 12.35 18.86 10.57
N PRO A 130 13.35 19.76 10.58
CA PRO A 130 14.74 19.35 10.40
C PRO A 130 15.10 18.44 11.56
N ARG A 131 15.30 17.14 11.29
CA ARG A 131 15.91 16.28 12.32
C ARG A 131 17.31 16.83 12.59
N ALA A 132 17.52 17.33 13.80
CA ALA A 132 18.83 17.66 14.32
C ALA A 132 19.64 16.36 14.45
N GLY A 133 20.34 16.00 13.37
CA GLY A 133 21.21 14.85 13.26
C GLY A 133 21.87 14.93 11.91
N GLY A 134 23.17 15.22 11.91
CA GLY A 134 23.90 15.72 10.74
C GLY A 134 23.82 14.84 9.50
N ALA A 135 24.17 15.45 8.37
CA ALA A 135 24.56 14.77 7.15
C ALA A 135 25.49 13.57 7.49
N GLY A 136 24.93 12.37 7.51
CA GLY A 136 25.63 11.19 8.00
C GLY A 136 24.68 10.03 8.26
N ALA A 137 24.61 9.12 7.28
CA ALA A 137 23.94 7.82 7.31
C ALA A 137 22.39 7.84 7.21
N GLY A 138 21.88 7.76 5.98
CA GLY A 138 20.62 7.06 5.72
C GLY A 138 19.49 7.84 5.06
N GLU A 139 19.67 9.10 4.64
CA GLU A 139 18.71 9.73 3.73
C GLU A 139 18.79 9.03 2.36
N PRO A 140 17.72 8.37 1.87
CA PRO A 140 17.73 7.85 0.52
C PRO A 140 17.86 9.04 -0.43
N ALA A 141 18.90 9.01 -1.26
CA ALA A 141 19.18 10.05 -2.25
C ALA A 141 18.04 10.24 -3.28
N GLY A 142 17.05 9.35 -3.32
CA GLY A 142 15.83 9.48 -4.09
C GLY A 142 14.66 9.79 -3.17
N GLY A 143 13.97 10.91 -3.38
CA GLY A 143 12.77 11.28 -2.64
C GLY A 143 11.64 10.22 -2.73
N MET A 144 10.50 10.51 -2.11
CA MET A 144 9.39 9.55 -2.01
C MET A 144 8.98 8.89 -3.34
N ALA A 145 8.89 7.56 -3.34
CA ALA A 145 8.40 6.79 -4.45
C ALA A 145 6.86 6.84 -4.56
N VAL A 146 6.35 6.63 -5.77
CA VAL A 146 4.90 6.56 -6.05
C VAL A 146 4.53 5.16 -6.50
N LEU A 147 3.70 4.49 -5.73
CA LEU A 147 3.12 3.19 -6.05
C LEU A 147 1.84 3.37 -6.87
N VAL A 148 1.75 2.68 -8.01
CA VAL A 148 0.59 2.66 -8.89
C VAL A 148 0.07 1.23 -9.01
N GLN A 149 -1.23 1.04 -8.77
CA GLN A 149 -1.89 -0.26 -8.88
C GLN A 149 -3.29 -0.10 -9.48
N PRO A 150 -3.90 -1.17 -10.01
CA PRO A 150 -5.32 -1.16 -10.36
C PRO A 150 -6.20 -0.87 -9.15
N MET A 151 -7.26 -0.07 -9.34
CA MET A 151 -8.27 0.18 -8.32
C MET A 151 -9.23 -1.02 -8.25
N LEU A 152 -9.34 -1.65 -7.08
CA LEU A 152 -10.28 -2.75 -6.86
C LEU A 152 -11.65 -2.24 -6.43
N ARG A 153 -12.70 -2.80 -7.05
CA ARG A 153 -14.06 -2.75 -6.53
C ARG A 153 -14.31 -3.98 -5.67
N THR A 154 -14.24 -3.83 -4.35
CA THR A 154 -14.43 -4.93 -3.41
C THR A 154 -15.84 -4.94 -2.84
N SER A 155 -16.42 -6.13 -2.66
CA SER A 155 -17.67 -6.28 -1.89
C SER A 155 -17.45 -6.06 -0.39
N VAL A 156 -16.26 -6.43 0.10
CA VAL A 156 -15.82 -6.31 1.49
C VAL A 156 -14.33 -6.00 1.49
N GLY A 157 -13.93 -4.96 2.21
CA GLY A 157 -12.54 -4.51 2.37
C GLY A 157 -12.23 -4.32 3.85
N GLY A 158 -10.96 -4.23 4.20
CA GLY A 158 -10.58 -4.08 5.60
C GLY A 158 -9.10 -4.23 5.88
N VAL A 159 -8.78 -4.20 7.18
CA VAL A 159 -7.43 -4.32 7.73
C VAL A 159 -7.37 -5.53 8.65
N MET A 160 -6.22 -6.22 8.63
CA MET A 160 -5.96 -7.36 9.50
C MET A 160 -4.62 -7.18 10.19
N PHE A 161 -4.59 -7.48 11.49
CA PHE A 161 -3.38 -7.51 12.31
C PHE A 161 -3.12 -8.94 12.77
N GLY A 162 -1.90 -9.46 12.56
CA GLY A 162 -1.52 -10.82 12.97
C GLY A 162 -1.28 -10.96 14.47
N ALA A 163 -1.13 -9.84 15.18
CA ALA A 163 -1.16 -9.70 16.63
C ALA A 163 -2.15 -8.60 17.06
N ASP A 164 -2.58 -8.63 18.31
CA ASP A 164 -3.36 -7.55 18.90
C ASP A 164 -2.48 -6.29 19.05
N PRO A 165 -2.75 -5.18 18.34
CA PRO A 165 -1.92 -3.99 18.35
C PRO A 165 -2.09 -3.16 19.64
N VAL A 166 -3.16 -3.39 20.42
CA VAL A 166 -3.43 -2.67 21.67
C VAL A 166 -2.82 -3.43 22.84
N ALA A 167 -3.05 -4.73 22.91
CA ALA A 167 -2.59 -5.58 24.01
C ALA A 167 -1.22 -6.25 23.77
N GLY A 168 -0.62 -6.09 22.58
CA GLY A 168 0.65 -6.75 22.18
C GLY A 168 0.54 -8.27 22.06
N ARG A 169 -0.68 -8.82 22.06
CA ARG A 169 -0.93 -10.26 22.14
C ARG A 169 -0.77 -10.94 20.80
N ARG A 170 0.23 -11.81 20.68
CA ARG A 170 0.53 -12.61 19.48
C ARG A 170 -0.35 -13.86 19.31
N ASP A 171 -1.23 -14.14 20.27
CA ASP A 171 -2.16 -15.28 20.22
C ASP A 171 -3.53 -14.93 19.61
N ARG A 172 -3.69 -13.69 19.12
CA ARG A 172 -4.92 -13.15 18.54
C ARG A 172 -4.66 -12.48 17.20
N ILE A 173 -5.59 -12.71 16.27
CA ILE A 173 -5.65 -12.04 14.97
C ILE A 173 -6.87 -11.12 15.01
N LEU A 174 -6.68 -9.84 14.70
CA LEU A 174 -7.77 -8.88 14.59
C LEU A 174 -8.07 -8.62 13.12
N VAL A 175 -9.34 -8.65 12.74
CA VAL A 175 -9.78 -8.34 11.38
C VAL A 175 -10.89 -7.31 11.46
N SER A 176 -10.65 -6.11 10.94
CA SER A 176 -11.67 -5.05 10.83
C SER A 176 -12.10 -4.94 9.37
N VAL A 177 -13.39 -5.12 9.10
CA VAL A 177 -13.93 -5.11 7.74
C VAL A 177 -15.13 -4.18 7.59
N VAL A 178 -15.29 -3.63 6.40
CA VAL A 178 -16.44 -2.81 5.98
C VAL A 178 -17.04 -3.38 4.70
N ARG A 179 -18.31 -3.07 4.43
CA ARG A 179 -18.89 -3.30 3.11
C ARG A 179 -18.30 -2.30 2.11
N GLY A 180 -17.95 -2.77 0.92
CA GLY A 180 -17.24 -1.94 -0.06
C GLY A 180 -15.73 -2.00 0.09
N GLY A 181 -15.02 -1.01 -0.44
CA GLY A 181 -13.57 -0.87 -0.32
C GLY A 181 -13.13 0.07 0.81
N PRO A 182 -11.81 0.18 1.01
CA PRO A 182 -11.22 1.09 2.01
C PRO A 182 -11.54 2.57 1.75
N ASP A 183 -11.93 2.94 0.52
CA ASP A 183 -12.47 4.25 0.15
C ASP A 183 -13.70 4.65 0.98
N ARG A 184 -14.53 3.67 1.39
CA ARG A 184 -15.71 3.89 2.24
C ARG A 184 -15.42 3.89 3.73
N GLN A 185 -14.24 3.42 4.15
CA GLN A 185 -13.83 3.43 5.54
C GLN A 185 -13.37 4.82 5.99
N LEU A 186 -12.82 5.62 5.05
CA LEU A 186 -12.32 6.97 5.30
C LEU A 186 -13.44 8.03 5.37
N SER A 187 -14.61 7.77 4.81
CA SER A 187 -15.75 8.71 4.84
C SER A 187 -16.60 8.64 6.11
N GLY A 188 -16.27 7.75 7.07
CA GLY A 188 -17.05 7.55 8.30
C GLY A 188 -18.47 7.01 8.07
N ALA A 189 -18.85 6.72 6.81
CA ALA A 189 -20.23 6.44 6.41
C ALA A 189 -20.66 4.97 6.60
N THR A 190 -19.78 4.08 7.06
CA THR A 190 -20.12 2.66 7.25
C THR A 190 -19.50 2.14 8.55
N GLN A 191 -20.35 1.71 9.48
CA GLN A 191 -19.90 1.00 10.67
C GLN A 191 -19.20 -0.30 10.26
N GLY A 192 -17.90 -0.37 10.53
CA GLY A 192 -17.11 -1.59 10.33
C GLY A 192 -17.42 -2.65 11.37
N VAL A 193 -17.05 -3.89 11.05
CA VAL A 193 -17.16 -5.05 11.93
C VAL A 193 -15.76 -5.54 12.27
N ARG A 194 -15.47 -5.64 13.56
CA ARG A 194 -14.23 -6.19 14.08
C ARG A 194 -14.44 -7.63 14.51
N TYR A 195 -13.60 -8.52 14.00
CA TYR A 195 -13.53 -9.93 14.37
C TYR A 195 -12.25 -10.15 15.16
N GLN A 196 -12.36 -10.68 16.38
CA GLN A 196 -11.22 -11.18 17.12
C GLN A 196 -11.16 -12.69 16.95
N LEU A 197 -10.05 -13.17 16.40
CA LEU A 197 -9.82 -14.57 16.10
C LEU A 197 -8.66 -15.09 16.95
N THR A 198 -8.70 -16.37 17.32
CA THR A 198 -7.50 -17.06 17.79
C THR A 198 -6.52 -17.24 16.62
N ARG A 199 -5.25 -17.55 16.93
CA ARG A 199 -4.25 -17.85 15.88
C ARG A 199 -4.70 -18.96 14.92
N HIS A 200 -5.58 -19.87 15.34
CA HIS A 200 -6.14 -20.97 14.53
C HIS A 200 -7.42 -20.60 13.77
N GLY A 201 -7.88 -19.35 13.87
CA GLY A 201 -9.08 -18.85 13.18
C GLY A 201 -10.40 -19.21 13.86
N ARG A 202 -10.38 -19.55 15.16
CA ARG A 202 -11.63 -19.65 15.94
C ARG A 202 -12.07 -18.24 16.32
N LEU A 203 -13.36 -17.94 16.15
CA LEU A 203 -13.93 -16.66 16.54
C LEU A 203 -14.00 -16.55 18.06
N ALA A 204 -13.30 -15.56 18.63
CA ALA A 204 -13.36 -15.21 20.04
C ALA A 204 -14.46 -14.18 20.31
N SER A 205 -14.49 -13.09 19.54
CA SER A 205 -15.51 -12.04 19.65
C SER A 205 -15.78 -11.37 18.30
N ILE A 206 -16.91 -10.66 18.22
CA ILE A 206 -17.32 -9.87 17.05
C ILE A 206 -18.01 -8.59 17.53
N GLU A 207 -17.63 -7.45 16.96
CA GLU A 207 -18.13 -6.13 17.34
C GLU A 207 -18.45 -5.29 16.09
N PRO A 208 -19.69 -4.79 15.93
CA PRO A 208 -20.87 -5.06 16.76
C PRO A 208 -21.32 -6.53 16.65
N ARG A 209 -22.16 -6.99 17.58
CA ARG A 209 -22.68 -8.37 17.55
C ARG A 209 -23.56 -8.58 16.31
N GLU A 210 -23.06 -9.34 15.34
CA GLU A 210 -23.83 -9.71 14.14
C GLU A 210 -24.41 -11.13 14.23
N LEU A 211 -25.68 -11.28 13.82
CA LEU A 211 -26.30 -12.58 13.58
C LEU A 211 -25.48 -13.37 12.53
N ARG A 212 -25.34 -14.68 12.72
CA ARG A 212 -24.50 -15.54 11.84
C ARG A 212 -24.79 -15.38 10.34
N ARG A 213 -26.06 -15.22 9.95
CA ARG A 213 -26.49 -15.05 8.56
C ARG A 213 -26.14 -13.69 7.94
N ARG A 214 -25.84 -12.68 8.78
CA ARG A 214 -25.53 -11.30 8.34
C ARG A 214 -24.04 -10.98 8.34
N ARG A 215 -23.20 -11.92 8.80
CA ARG A 215 -21.76 -11.74 8.91
C ARG A 215 -21.11 -11.45 7.56
N LEU A 216 -20.31 -10.39 7.51
CA LEU A 216 -19.51 -10.03 6.34
C LEU A 216 -18.47 -11.11 5.98
N LEU A 217 -17.96 -11.81 7.00
CA LEU A 217 -16.99 -12.89 6.83
C LEU A 217 -17.54 -14.24 7.28
N GLY A 218 -17.75 -15.12 6.30
CA GLY A 218 -18.04 -16.54 6.55
C GLY A 218 -16.79 -17.34 6.95
N ARG A 219 -17.00 -18.54 7.52
CA ARG A 219 -15.92 -19.42 8.03
C ARG A 219 -14.82 -19.70 7.00
N ARG A 220 -15.18 -19.95 5.74
CA ARG A 220 -14.22 -20.21 4.65
C ARG A 220 -13.32 -18.99 4.39
N ARG A 221 -13.87 -17.77 4.40
CA ARG A 221 -13.11 -16.52 4.21
C ARG A 221 -12.17 -16.26 5.39
N ILE A 222 -12.67 -16.42 6.62
CA ILE A 222 -11.86 -16.31 7.84
C ILE A 222 -10.65 -17.25 7.78
N TRP A 223 -10.85 -18.51 7.41
CA TRP A 223 -9.74 -19.46 7.34
C TRP A 223 -8.71 -19.09 6.26
N ARG A 224 -9.16 -18.59 5.10
CA ARG A 224 -8.26 -18.06 4.06
C ARG A 224 -7.46 -16.85 4.57
N LEU A 225 -8.10 -15.90 5.26
CA LEU A 225 -7.44 -14.72 5.83
C LEU A 225 -6.38 -15.11 6.87
N VAL A 226 -6.71 -16.03 7.80
CA VAL A 226 -5.76 -16.52 8.81
C VAL A 226 -4.55 -17.22 8.17
N ARG A 227 -4.78 -18.00 7.11
CA ARG A 227 -3.69 -18.59 6.33
C ARG A 227 -2.81 -17.55 5.65
N LEU A 228 -3.42 -16.51 5.09
CA LEU A 228 -2.69 -15.40 4.48
C LEU A 228 -1.88 -14.62 5.52
N ALA A 229 -2.45 -14.33 6.69
CA ALA A 229 -1.77 -13.69 7.81
C ALA A 229 -0.48 -14.43 8.18
N ARG A 230 -0.57 -15.75 8.39
CA ARG A 230 0.58 -16.60 8.74
C ARG A 230 1.63 -16.72 7.64
N ARG A 231 1.23 -16.57 6.37
CA ARG A 231 2.19 -16.52 5.25
C ARG A 231 2.88 -15.17 5.24
N ALA A 232 2.13 -14.08 5.36
CA ALA A 232 2.67 -12.72 5.42
C ALA A 232 3.64 -12.54 6.61
N GLU A 233 3.28 -13.02 7.80
CA GLU A 233 4.13 -12.99 9.01
C GLU A 233 5.51 -13.63 8.75
N ARG A 234 5.52 -14.79 8.07
CA ARG A 234 6.76 -15.49 7.71
C ARG A 234 7.58 -14.79 6.64
N ILE A 235 6.93 -14.14 5.67
CA ILE A 235 7.59 -13.46 4.55
C ILE A 235 8.20 -12.12 5.01
N LEU A 236 7.47 -11.39 5.86
CA LEU A 236 7.84 -10.05 6.31
C LEU A 236 8.65 -10.05 7.62
N GLY A 237 8.77 -11.21 8.29
CA GLY A 237 9.62 -11.36 9.48
C GLY A 237 9.04 -10.72 10.75
N GLY A 238 7.74 -10.42 10.77
CA GLY A 238 7.07 -9.71 11.86
C GLY A 238 5.57 -9.97 11.92
N PRO A 239 4.90 -9.64 13.04
CA PRO A 239 3.48 -9.92 13.30
C PRO A 239 2.49 -9.16 12.40
#